data_AF-A0A349MLM7-F1
#
_entry.id   AF-A0A349MLM7-F1
#
_cell.length_a   1.000
_cell.length_b   1.000
_cell.length_c   1.000
_cell.angle_alpha   90.00
_cell.angle_beta   90.00
_cell.angle_gamma   90.00
#
_symmetry.space_group_name_H-M   'P 1'
#
loop_
_entity.id
_entity.type
_entity.pdbx_description
1 polymer ?
#
loop_
_entity_poly.entity_id
_entity_poly.type
_entity_poly.pdbx_seq_one_letter_code
_entity_poly.pdbx_strand_id
1 'polypeptide(L)'
;MSAVTFDTLKYVKTLKVAGFDERQAEALAAVQADVLDKNLDDLATKHDLKELELRIATELAPLKWGMAIAVGGIIALILKSFFPH
;
A
#
# COMPACT_ATOMS: atom_id res chain seq x y z
N MET A 1 3.18 -9.56 -5.01
CA MET A 1 4.38 -8.70 -4.88
C MET A 1 5.23 -8.87 -6.13
N SER A 2 5.73 -7.80 -6.74
CA SER A 2 6.89 -7.93 -7.64
C SER A 2 8.08 -8.19 -6.74
N ALA A 3 8.49 -9.46 -6.61
CA ALA A 3 9.64 -9.81 -5.80
C ALA A 3 10.87 -9.11 -6.39
N VAL A 4 11.45 -8.15 -5.65
CA VAL A 4 12.75 -7.60 -5.99
C VAL A 4 13.77 -8.66 -5.57
N THR A 5 14.20 -9.48 -6.53
CA THR A 5 15.20 -10.52 -6.27
C THR A 5 16.59 -9.91 -6.20
N PHE A 6 17.21 -10.00 -5.03
CA PHE A 6 18.62 -9.68 -4.84
C PHE A 6 19.49 -10.86 -5.29
N ASP A 7 20.25 -10.68 -6.37
CA ASP A 7 21.17 -11.70 -6.89
C ASP A 7 22.52 -11.60 -6.17
N THR A 8 22.63 -12.36 -5.07
CA THR A 8 23.83 -12.46 -4.24
C THR A 8 25.06 -12.88 -5.05
N LEU A 9 24.91 -13.78 -6.03
CA LEU A 9 26.03 -14.28 -6.83
C LEU A 9 26.58 -13.21 -7.76
N LYS A 10 25.69 -12.49 -8.45
CA LYS A 10 26.08 -11.34 -9.28
C LYS A 10 26.74 -10.26 -8.44
N TYR A 11 26.20 -9.97 -7.25
CA TYR A 11 26.75 -8.98 -6.33
C TYR A 11 28.17 -9.34 -5.86
N VAL A 12 28.39 -10.57 -5.39
CA VAL A 12 29.72 -11.07 -5.00
C VAL A 12 30.70 -10.98 -6.17
N LYS A 13 30.29 -11.41 -7.37
CA LYS A 13 31.14 -11.35 -8.57
C LYS A 13 31.53 -9.91 -8.91
N THR A 14 30.62 -8.96 -8.81
CA THR A 14 30.91 -7.53 -9.03
C THR A 14 31.91 -7.00 -8.00
N LEU A 15 31.77 -7.34 -6.72
CA LEU A 15 32.72 -6.94 -5.69
C LEU A 15 34.11 -7.54 -5.89
N LYS A 16 34.21 -8.82 -6.28
CA LYS A 16 35.49 -9.46 -6.61
C LYS A 16 36.18 -8.77 -7.80
N VAL A 17 35.43 -8.39 -8.83
CA VAL A 17 35.97 -7.61 -9.97
C VAL A 17 36.44 -6.22 -9.54
N ALA A 18 35.80 -5.62 -8.53
CA ALA A 18 36.20 -4.34 -7.94
C ALA A 18 37.40 -4.44 -6.98
N GLY A 19 37.97 -5.64 -6.79
CA GLY A 19 39.17 -5.86 -5.97
C GLY A 19 38.90 -6.24 -4.52
N PHE A 20 37.66 -6.54 -4.13
CA PHE A 20 37.33 -7.10 -2.82
C PHE A 20 37.76 -8.57 -2.77
N ASP A 21 38.26 -9.01 -1.61
CA ASP A 21 38.50 -10.44 -1.41
C ASP A 21 37.17 -11.20 -1.30
N GLU A 22 37.22 -12.53 -1.50
CA GLU A 22 36.03 -13.38 -1.50
C GLU A 22 35.25 -13.35 -0.19
N ARG A 23 35.93 -13.36 0.96
CA ARG A 23 35.30 -13.30 2.28
C ARG A 23 34.63 -11.95 2.51
N GLN A 24 35.26 -10.86 2.06
CA GLN A 24 34.66 -9.52 2.12
C GLN A 24 33.42 -9.42 1.23
N ALA A 25 33.51 -9.91 0.00
CA ALA A 25 32.41 -9.88 -0.95
C ALA A 25 31.20 -10.69 -0.46
N GLU A 26 31.44 -11.89 0.07
CA GLU A 26 30.40 -12.75 0.65
C GLU A 26 29.77 -12.13 1.90
N ALA A 27 30.58 -11.57 2.80
CA ALA A 27 30.08 -10.92 4.02
C ALA A 27 29.19 -9.71 3.69
N LEU A 28 29.59 -8.87 2.75
CA LEU A 28 28.78 -7.75 2.28
C LEU A 28 27.49 -8.21 1.63
N ALA A 29 27.55 -9.24 0.79
CA ALA A 29 26.37 -9.78 0.13
C ALA A 29 25.36 -10.35 1.13
N ALA A 30 25.83 -11.04 2.18
CA ALA A 30 24.98 -11.60 3.23
C ALA A 30 24.28 -10.51 4.05
N VAL A 31 25.01 -9.48 4.50
CA VAL A 31 24.44 -8.36 5.26
C VAL A 31 23.46 -7.56 4.39
N GLN A 32 23.81 -7.31 3.13
CA GLN A 32 22.95 -6.56 2.21
C GLN A 32 21.65 -7.33 1.92
N ALA A 33 21.72 -8.64 1.76
CA ALA A 33 20.54 -9.50 1.57
C ALA A 33 19.62 -9.47 2.81
N ASP A 34 20.17 -9.62 4.01
CA ASP A 34 19.40 -9.57 5.27
C ASP A 34 18.73 -8.20 5.50
N VAL A 35 19.43 -7.10 5.17
CA VAL A 35 18.85 -5.74 5.24
C VAL A 35 17.76 -5.54 4.21
N LEU A 36 17.92 -6.04 2.97
CA LEU A 36 16.87 -5.93 1.96
C LEU A 36 15.63 -6.74 2.36
N ASP A 37 15.81 -7.97 2.85
CA ASP A 37 14.72 -8.84 3.28
C ASP A 37 13.88 -8.18 4.37
N LYS A 38 14.55 -7.67 5.42
CA LYS A 38 13.90 -6.96 6.52
C LYS A 38 13.20 -5.67 6.11
N ASN A 39 13.77 -4.90 5.17
CA ASN A 39 13.12 -3.66 4.70
C ASN A 39 11.93 -3.95 3.79
N LEU A 40 11.99 -5.03 3.00
CA LEU A 40 10.90 -5.44 2.10
C LEU A 40 9.69 -5.96 2.87
N ASP A 41 9.89 -6.57 4.03
CA ASP A 41 8.82 -7.04 4.92
C ASP A 41 8.04 -5.88 5.60
N ASP A 42 8.70 -4.76 5.89
CA ASP A 42 8.08 -3.61 6.59
C ASP A 42 7.45 -2.57 5.64
N LEU A 43 7.57 -2.79 4.32
CA LEU A 43 7.00 -1.91 3.31
C LEU A 43 5.53 -2.27 3.06
N ALA A 44 4.60 -1.40 3.50
CA ALA A 44 3.19 -1.48 3.11
C ALA A 44 3.10 -1.60 1.58
N THR A 45 2.58 -2.73 1.11
CA THR A 45 2.58 -3.00 -0.32
C THR A 45 1.53 -2.12 -1.00
N LYS A 46 1.71 -1.88 -2.30
CA LYS A 46 0.67 -1.21 -3.12
C LYS A 46 -0.68 -1.94 -3.04
N HIS A 47 -0.68 -3.22 -2.71
CA HIS A 47 -1.90 -4.00 -2.51
C HIS A 47 -2.61 -3.59 -1.21
N ASP A 48 -1.88 -3.48 -0.11
CA ASP A 48 -2.42 -3.10 1.21
C ASP A 48 -3.03 -1.70 1.17
N LEU A 49 -2.36 -0.76 0.48
CA LEU A 49 -2.89 0.60 0.26
C LEU A 49 -4.19 0.59 -0.56
N LYS A 50 -4.25 -0.23 -1.61
CA LYS A 50 -5.45 -0.37 -2.44
C LYS A 50 -6.60 -1.05 -1.70
N GLU A 51 -6.28 -2.01 -0.83
CA GLU A 51 -7.26 -2.66 0.04
C GLU A 51 -7.82 -1.66 1.06
N LEU A 52 -6.96 -0.84 1.67
CA LEU A 52 -7.39 0.24 2.56
C LEU A 52 -8.30 1.25 1.85
N GLU A 53 -7.93 1.69 0.64
CA GLU A 53 -8.76 2.60 -0.17
C GLU A 53 -10.14 1.98 -0.46
N LEU A 54 -10.17 0.70 -0.84
CA LEU A 54 -11.43 -0.02 -1.11
C LEU A 54 -12.29 -0.15 0.16
N ARG A 55 -11.68 -0.47 1.31
CA ARG A 55 -12.38 -0.55 2.60
C ARG A 55 -12.98 0.79 2.98
N ILE A 56 -12.20 1.88 2.90
CA ILE A 56 -12.69 3.24 3.17
C ILE A 56 -13.84 3.60 2.23
N ALA A 57 -13.70 3.35 0.93
CA ALA A 57 -14.77 3.64 -0.03
C ALA A 57 -16.06 2.85 0.27
N THR A 58 -15.92 1.59 0.69
CA THR A 58 -17.05 0.72 1.03
C THR A 58 -17.75 1.16 2.31
N GLU A 59 -17.00 1.59 3.33
CA GLU A 59 -17.56 2.06 4.60
C GLU A 59 -18.19 3.46 4.49
N LEU A 60 -17.65 4.33 3.64
CA LEU A 60 -18.19 5.68 3.44
C LEU A 60 -19.40 5.71 2.50
N ALA A 61 -19.57 4.72 1.62
CA ALA A 61 -20.69 4.67 0.68
C ALA A 61 -22.07 4.66 1.37
N PRO A 62 -22.32 3.79 2.39
CA PRO A 62 -23.57 3.82 3.16
C PRO A 62 -23.82 5.16 3.84
N LEU A 63 -22.79 5.77 4.43
CA LEU A 63 -22.92 7.07 5.09
C LEU A 63 -23.30 8.16 4.08
N LYS A 64 -22.67 8.18 2.90
CA LYS A 64 -22.99 9.15 1.83
C LYS A 64 -24.43 9.04 1.37
N TRP A 65 -24.91 7.83 1.13
CA TRP A 65 -26.29 7.59 0.69
C TRP A 65 -27.32 7.81 1.80
N GLY A 66 -27.01 7.43 3.04
CA GLY A 66 -27.85 7.69 4.20
C GLY A 66 -28.06 9.18 4.43
N MET A 67 -27.00 9.98 4.31
CA MET A 67 -27.10 11.44 4.38
C MET A 67 -27.90 12.03 3.22
N ALA A 68 -27.72 11.53 1.99
CA ALA A 68 -28.51 11.99 0.84
C ALA A 68 -30.01 11.70 1.01
N ILE A 69 -30.37 10.52 1.54
CA ILE A 69 -31.76 10.16 1.85
C ILE A 69 -32.30 11.05 2.97
N ALA A 70 -31.54 11.27 4.05
CA ALA A 70 -31.96 12.12 5.15
C ALA A 70 -32.22 13.57 4.69
N VAL A 71 -31.29 14.16 3.94
CA VAL A 71 -31.43 15.49 3.37
C VAL A 71 -32.61 15.56 2.40
N GLY A 72 -32.74 14.58 1.49
CA GLY A 72 -33.86 14.49 0.56
C GLY A 72 -35.21 14.39 1.28
N GLY A 73 -35.29 13.59 2.34
CA GLY A 73 -36.48 13.45 3.17
C GLY A 73 -36.85 14.75 3.87
N ILE A 74 -35.87 15.46 4.44
CA ILE A 74 -36.10 16.78 5.06
C ILE A 74 -36.62 17.79 4.01
N ILE A 75 -36.01 17.83 2.82
CA ILE A 75 -36.45 18.71 1.73
C ILE A 75 -37.89 18.36 1.31
N ALA A 76 -38.22 17.08 1.17
CA ALA A 76 -39.57 16.64 0.82
C ALA A 76 -40.61 17.05 1.87
N LEU A 77 -40.27 16.95 3.16
CA LEU A 77 -41.14 17.40 4.26
C LEU A 77 -41.34 18.92 4.21
N ILE A 78 -40.28 19.70 3.99
CA ILE A 78 -40.38 21.16 3.84
C ILE A 78 -41.31 21.50 2.65
N LEU A 79 -41.06 20.92 1.47
CA LEU A 79 -41.90 21.17 0.30
C LEU A 79 -43.37 20.80 0.56
N LYS A 80 -43.63 19.65 1.20
CA LYS A 80 -44.98 19.22 1.57
C LYS A 80 -45.67 20.18 2.55
N SER A 81 -44.94 20.75 3.50
CA SER A 81 -45.46 21.69 4.49
C SER A 81 -45.71 23.10 3.94
N PHE A 82 -44.89 23.58 2.99
CA PHE A 82 -44.99 24.94 2.45
C PHE A 82 -45.71 25.03 1.09
N PHE A 83 -45.82 23.93 0.33
CA PHE A 83 -46.46 23.87 -0.98
C PHE A 83 -47.38 22.63 -1.10
N PRO A 84 -48.54 22.62 -0.42
CA PRO A 84 -49.41 21.45 -0.34
C PRO A 84 -50.31 21.22 -1.56
N HIS A 85 -50.28 22.10 -2.56
CA HIS A 85 -51.18 22.12 -3.72
C HIS A 85 -50.48 21.71 -5.02
#